data_AF-A0A432RUW3-F1
#
_entry.id   AF-A0A432RUW3-F1
#
_cell.length_a   1.000
_cell.length_b   1.000
_cell.length_c   1.000
_cell.angle_alpha   90.00
_cell.angle_beta   90.00
_cell.angle_gamma   90.00
#
_symmetry.space_group_name_H-M   'P 1'
#
loop_
_entity.id
_entity.type
_entity.pdbx_description
1 polymer ?
#
loop_
_entity_poly.entity_id
_entity_poly.type
_entity_poly.pdbx_seq_one_letter_code
_entity_poly.pdbx_strand_id
1 'polypeptide(L)' 'MSIEEEKLIIDSPMSDEDIEEFLVTLSQEQIKKVIIKEDDIASSIIQAIWCSKKEVKVKSEFF' A
#
# COMPACT_ATOMS: atom_id res chain seq x y z
N MET A 1 4.57 -2.73 6.85
CA MET A 1 4.65 -1.47 6.06
C MET A 1 6.03 -0.85 6.18
N SER A 2 6.66 -0.51 5.06
CA SER A 2 7.98 0.16 5.01
C SER A 2 8.08 1.14 3.83
N ILE A 3 8.95 2.14 3.92
CA ILE A 3 9.19 3.12 2.85
C ILE A 3 10.64 2.97 2.35
N GLU A 4 10.80 2.75 1.04
CA GLU A 4 12.11 2.60 0.38
C GLU A 4 12.09 3.33 -0.96
N GLU A 5 13.04 4.25 -1.21
CA GLU A 5 13.23 4.91 -2.52
C GLU A 5 11.91 5.35 -3.20
N GLU A 6 11.11 6.19 -2.53
CA GLU A 6 9.81 6.68 -3.04
C GLU A 6 8.70 5.60 -3.20
N LYS A 7 8.93 4.39 -2.68
CA LYS A 7 8.00 3.27 -2.71
C LYS A 7 7.46 2.99 -1.30
N LEU A 8 6.15 2.84 -1.19
CA LEU A 8 5.51 2.25 -0.03
C LEU A 8 5.38 0.74 -0.26
N ILE A 9 5.93 -0.05 0.65
CA ILE A 9 5.90 -1.51 0.59
C ILE A 9 4.93 -2.02 1.65
N ILE A 10 3.92 -2.77 1.19
CA ILE A 10 2.98 -3.50 2.04
C ILE A 10 3.37 -4.97 2.00
N ASP A 11 4.04 -5.40 3.07
CA ASP A 11 4.65 -6.70 3.27
C ASP A 11 4.12 -7.42 4.52
N SER A 12 3.06 -6.87 5.10
CA SER A 12 2.38 -7.38 6.28
C SER A 12 0.88 -7.26 6.07
N PRO A 13 0.06 -8.14 6.68
CA PRO A 13 -1.39 -8.00 6.65
C PRO A 13 -1.83 -6.61 7.10
N MET A 14 -2.88 -6.07 6.47
CA MET A 14 -3.43 -4.77 6.81
C MET A 14 -4.93 -4.85 6.94
N SER A 15 -5.44 -4.37 8.07
CA SER A 15 -6.86 -4.35 8.41
C SER A 15 -7.46 -2.94 8.21
N ASP A 16 -8.77 -2.83 8.40
CA ASP A 16 -9.44 -1.51 8.41
C ASP A 16 -8.96 -0.62 9.57
N GLU A 17 -8.36 -1.18 10.63
CA GLU A 17 -7.80 -0.40 11.74
C GLU A 17 -6.54 0.38 11.31
N ASP A 18 -5.85 -0.09 10.27
CA ASP A 18 -4.61 0.50 9.77
C ASP A 18 -4.86 1.61 8.72
N ILE A 19 -6.12 1.86 8.34
CA ILE A 19 -6.49 2.75 7.23
C ILE A 19 -6.05 4.20 7.43
N GLU A 20 -6.11 4.72 8.65
CA GLU A 20 -5.75 6.11 8.93
C GLU A 20 -4.24 6.33 8.76
N GLU A 21 -3.42 5.46 9.37
CA GLU A 21 -1.96 5.49 9.21
C GLU A 21 -1.56 5.28 7.75
N PHE A 22 -2.25 4.36 7.07
CA PHE A 22 -2.05 4.09 5.67
C PHE A 22 -2.31 5.33 4.81
N LEU A 23 -3.44 6.02 5.00
CA LEU A 23 -3.80 7.22 4.24
C LEU A 23 -2.82 8.36 4.48
N VAL A 24 -2.37 8.56 5.73
CA VAL A 24 -1.35 9.56 6.07
C VAL A 24 -0.06 9.27 5.31
N THR A 25 0.39 8.03 5.34
CA THR A 25 1.61 7.60 4.63
C THR A 25 1.45 7.75 3.12
N LEU A 26 0.33 7.27 2.58
CA LEU A 26 0.00 7.35 1.17
C LEU A 26 -0.09 8.80 0.69
N SER A 27 -0.53 9.76 1.52
CA SER A 27 -0.65 11.16 1.12
C SER A 27 0.71 11.86 0.88
N GLN A 28 1.81 11.28 1.37
CA GLN A 28 3.13 11.87 1.22
C GLN A 28 3.53 11.99 -0.27
N GLU A 29 3.90 13.19 -0.70
CA GLU A 29 4.24 13.51 -2.10
C GLU A 29 5.45 12.71 -2.61
N GLN A 30 6.38 12.39 -1.71
CA GLN A 30 7.56 11.58 -2.01
C GLN A 30 7.23 10.14 -2.39
N ILE A 31 6.05 9.63 -2.01
CA ILE A 31 5.64 8.27 -2.38
C ILE A 31 5.03 8.33 -3.77
N LYS A 32 5.66 7.71 -4.76
CA LYS A 32 5.14 7.66 -6.14
C LYS A 32 4.56 6.30 -6.49
N LYS A 33 4.94 5.28 -5.73
CA LYS A 33 4.64 3.88 -6.01
C LYS A 33 4.23 3.12 -4.76
N VAL A 34 3.24 2.25 -4.88
CA VAL A 34 2.84 1.29 -3.85
C VAL A 34 3.15 -0.13 -4.37
N ILE A 35 3.85 -0.91 -3.56
CA ILE A 35 4.19 -2.30 -3.83
C ILE A 35 3.46 -3.17 -2.82
N ILE A 36 2.53 -3.99 -3.30
CA ILE A 36 1.78 -4.95 -2.49
C ILE A 36 2.46 -6.31 -2.66
N LYS A 37 2.96 -6.88 -1.56
CA LYS A 37 3.57 -8.23 -1.51
C LYS A 37 2.74 -9.24 -0.72
N GLU A 38 1.75 -8.77 0.03
CA GLU A 38 0.84 -9.56 0.85
C GLU A 38 -0.57 -9.48 0.27
N ASP A 39 -1.31 -10.58 0.30
CA ASP A 39 -2.66 -10.68 -0.26
C ASP A 39 -3.74 -10.41 0.81
N ASP A 40 -3.41 -10.56 2.11
CA ASP A 40 -4.30 -10.27 3.24
C ASP A 40 -4.39 -8.77 3.56
N ILE A 41 -5.06 -8.03 2.66
CA ILE A 41 -5.27 -6.59 2.78
C ILE A 41 -6.75 -6.25 2.72
N ALA A 42 -7.21 -5.48 3.69
CA ALA A 42 -8.58 -5.00 3.75
C ALA A 42 -8.98 -4.22 2.49
N SER A 43 -10.22 -4.40 2.06
CA SER A 43 -10.72 -3.79 0.83
C SER A 43 -10.68 -2.26 0.83
N SER A 44 -10.79 -1.62 2.00
CA SER A 44 -10.67 -0.16 2.18
C SER A 44 -9.28 0.36 1.79
N ILE A 45 -8.23 -0.38 2.14
CA ILE A 45 -6.83 -0.07 1.81
C ILE A 45 -6.62 -0.16 0.30
N ILE A 46 -7.14 -1.21 -0.34
CA ILE A 46 -7.09 -1.38 -1.80
C ILE A 46 -7.81 -0.23 -2.51
N GLN A 47 -8.98 0.18 -2.01
CA GLN A 47 -9.72 1.32 -2.56
C GLN A 47 -8.93 2.63 -2.41
N ALA A 48 -8.30 2.86 -1.25
CA ALA A 48 -7.44 4.03 -1.02
C ALA A 48 -6.25 4.07 -2.00
N ILE A 49 -5.60 2.93 -2.23
CA ILE A 49 -4.52 2.80 -3.22
C ILE A 49 -5.02 3.18 -4.61
N TRP A 50 -6.16 2.64 -5.05
CA TRP A 50 -6.72 2.96 -6.36
C TRP A 50 -7.07 4.43 -6.52
N CYS A 51 -7.64 5.05 -5.49
CA CYS A 51 -7.98 6.47 -5.49
C CYS A 51 -6.75 7.40 -5.47
N SER A 52 -5.59 6.91 -5.01
CA SER A 52 -4.38 7.73 -4.84
C SER A 52 -3.69 8.17 -6.13
N LYS A 53 -4.05 7.58 -7.28
CA LYS A 53 -3.40 7.79 -8.60
C LYS A 53 -1.90 7.42 -8.63
N LYS A 54 -1.38 6.76 -7.60
CA LYS A 54 0.02 6.30 -7.55
C LYS A 54 0.20 5.05 -8.40
N GLU A 55 1.44 4.79 -8.83
CA GLU A 55 1.74 3.55 -9.53
C GLU A 55 1.58 2.37 -8.56
N VAL A 56 0.86 1.31 -8.96
CA VAL A 56 0.62 0.13 -8.12
C VAL A 56 1.29 -1.08 -8.73
N LYS A 57 2.05 -1.82 -7.93
CA LYS A 57 2.63 -3.12 -8.33
C LYS A 57 2.28 -4.19 -7.32
N VAL A 58 1.48 -5.17 -7.75
CA VAL A 58 1.21 -6.37 -6.96
C VAL A 58 2.27 -7.41 -7.32
N LYS A 59 3.03 -7.86 -6.32
CA LYS A 59 3.93 -9.00 -6.42
C LYS A 59 3.30 -10.13 -5.63
N SER A 60 2.48 -10.93 -6.31
CA SER A 60 1.98 -12.16 -5.70
C SER A 60 3.07 -13.22 -5.76
N GLU A 61 3.45 -13.78 -4.61
CA GLU A 61 4.33 -14.94 -4.52
C GLU A 61 3.53 -16.23 -4.79
N PHE A 62 2.90 -16.34 -5.95
CA PHE A 62 2.48 -17.66 -6.46
C PHE A 62 3.68 -18.34 -7.13
N PHE A 63 4.43 -19.12 -6.36
CA PHE A 63 5.36 -20.15 -6.83
C PHE A 63 5.14 -21.45 -6.06
#